data_AF-A0A4Q7JBF8-F1
#
_entry.id   AF-A0A4Q7JBF8-F1
#
_cell.length_a   1.000
_cell.length_b   1.000
_cell.length_c   1.000
_cell.angle_alpha   90.00
_cell.angle_beta   90.00
_cell.angle_gamma   90.00
#
_symmetry.space_group_name_H-M   'P 1'
#
loop_
_entity.id
_entity.type
_entity.pdbx_description
1 polymer ?
#
loop_
_entity_poly.entity_id
_entity_poly.type
_entity_poly.pdbx_seq_one_letter_code
_entity_poly.pdbx_strand_id
1 'polypeptide(L)'
;MDEEKVAAALRQISRGFAALADAVAAPPDVSGPDRYRAVMAEWGERGLTRAEVSELFRRHGFSPQASGGWARGDWMETRGDGLRYLTPRSLDWLRS
;
A
#
# COMPACT_ATOMS: atom_id res chain seq x y z
N MET A 1 -27.13 -35.55 -1.68
CA MET A 1 -26.56 -34.19 -1.53
C MET A 1 -25.24 -34.21 -2.29
N ASP A 2 -25.02 -33.23 -3.15
CA ASP A 2 -23.87 -33.23 -4.06
C ASP A 2 -22.62 -32.78 -3.27
N GLU A 3 -21.72 -33.72 -2.98
CA GLU A 3 -20.52 -33.51 -2.16
C GLU A 3 -19.64 -32.38 -2.73
N GLU A 4 -19.64 -32.18 -4.05
CA GLU A 4 -18.92 -31.08 -4.70
C GLU A 4 -19.51 -29.72 -4.33
N LYS A 5 -20.85 -29.62 -4.22
CA LYS A 5 -21.52 -28.37 -3.81
C LYS A 5 -21.23 -28.05 -2.36
N VAL A 6 -21.19 -29.06 -1.50
CA VAL A 6 -20.81 -28.90 -0.09
C VAL A 6 -19.36 -28.42 0.02
N ALA A 7 -18.43 -29.04 -0.72
CA ALA A 7 -17.04 -28.62 -0.75
C ALA A 7 -16.87 -27.18 -1.29
N ALA A 8 -17.62 -26.80 -2.33
CA ALA A 8 -17.59 -25.45 -2.87
C ALA A 8 -18.09 -24.41 -1.85
N ALA A 9 -19.18 -24.71 -1.14
CA ALA A 9 -19.72 -23.85 -0.08
C ALA A 9 -18.72 -23.68 1.08
N LEU A 10 -18.08 -24.77 1.52
CA LEU A 10 -17.06 -24.72 2.57
C LEU A 10 -15.85 -23.87 2.17
N ARG A 11 -15.38 -23.98 0.92
CA ARG A 11 -14.30 -23.12 0.40
C ARG A 11 -14.71 -21.65 0.36
N GLN A 12 -15.95 -21.35 0.02
CA GLN A 12 -16.46 -19.98 0.01
C GLN A 12 -16.53 -19.40 1.42
N ILE A 13 -16.98 -20.18 2.39
CA ILE A 13 -16.99 -19.81 3.80
C ILE A 13 -15.56 -19.55 4.31
N SER A 14 -14.62 -20.45 4.01
CA SER A 14 -13.21 -20.28 4.38
C SER A 14 -12.59 -19.00 3.79
N ARG A 15 -12.89 -18.67 2.53
CA ARG A 15 -12.47 -17.39 1.93
C ARG A 15 -13.07 -16.18 2.66
N GLY A 16 -14.33 -16.27 3.09
CA GLY A 16 -14.98 -15.23 3.89
C GLY A 16 -14.28 -15.00 5.23
N PHE A 17 -13.92 -16.08 5.93
CA PHE A 17 -13.16 -15.99 7.19
C PHE A 17 -11.75 -15.44 7.00
N ALA A 18 -11.07 -15.79 5.92
CA ALA A 18 -9.75 -15.21 5.60
C ALA A 18 -9.85 -13.70 5.36
N ALA A 19 -10.83 -13.24 4.58
CA ALA A 19 -11.04 -11.81 4.34
C ALA A 19 -11.39 -11.03 5.61
N LEU A 20 -12.14 -11.66 6.54
CA LEU A 20 -12.43 -11.10 7.86
C LEU A 20 -11.17 -11.01 8.74
N ALA A 21 -10.34 -12.06 8.74
CA ALA A 21 -9.08 -12.05 9.47
C ALA A 21 -8.13 -10.96 8.96
N ASP A 22 -8.04 -10.80 7.63
CA ASP A 22 -7.26 -9.73 7.01
C ASP A 22 -7.78 -8.33 7.38
N ALA A 23 -9.10 -8.16 7.45
CA ALA A 23 -9.71 -6.89 7.86
C ALA A 23 -9.49 -6.56 9.34
N VAL A 24 -9.41 -7.58 10.21
CA VAL A 24 -9.09 -7.41 11.64
C VAL A 24 -7.59 -7.21 11.87
N ALA A 25 -6.74 -7.86 11.07
CA ALA A 25 -5.29 -7.69 11.11
C ALA A 25 -4.83 -6.37 10.47
N ALA A 26 -5.70 -5.72 9.68
CA ALA A 26 -5.45 -4.39 9.19
C ALA A 26 -5.24 -3.45 10.40
N PRO A 27 -4.13 -2.70 10.45
CA PRO A 27 -3.90 -1.75 11.53
C PRO A 27 -5.09 -0.77 11.60
N PRO A 28 -5.44 -0.29 12.81
CA PRO A 28 -6.55 0.63 13.01
C PRO A 28 -6.41 1.79 12.03
N ASP A 29 -7.54 2.26 11.50
CA ASP A 29 -7.66 3.30 10.49
C ASP A 29 -6.94 4.58 10.96
N VAL A 30 -5.63 4.62 10.78
CA VAL A 30 -4.87 5.83 10.59
C VAL A 30 -5.57 6.46 9.41
N SER A 31 -6.27 7.57 9.69
CA SER A 31 -7.07 8.29 8.71
C SER A 31 -6.30 8.33 7.40
N GLY A 32 -6.95 8.22 6.24
CA GLY A 32 -6.26 8.22 4.93
C GLY A 32 -4.95 9.05 4.91
N PRO A 33 -4.97 10.33 5.34
CA PRO A 33 -3.78 11.19 5.51
C PRO A 33 -2.63 10.61 6.34
N ASP A 34 -2.90 10.00 7.49
CA ASP A 34 -1.88 9.45 8.39
C ASP A 34 -1.15 8.25 7.78
N ARG A 35 -1.82 7.44 6.95
CA ARG A 35 -1.17 6.35 6.20
C ARG A 35 -0.23 6.86 5.11
N TYR A 36 -0.62 7.91 4.38
CA TYR A 36 0.29 8.56 3.42
C TYR A 36 1.51 9.15 4.14
N ARG A 37 1.30 9.77 5.30
CA ARG A 37 2.37 10.36 6.12
C ARG A 37 3.33 9.29 6.64
N ALA A 38 2.82 8.14 7.09
CA ALA A 38 3.65 7.02 7.53
C ALA A 38 4.54 6.46 6.40
N VAL A 39 3.99 6.30 5.20
CA VAL A 39 4.78 5.90 4.01
C VAL A 39 5.86 6.93 3.71
N MET A 40 5.52 8.21 3.68
CA MET A 40 6.48 9.28 3.37
C MET A 40 7.57 9.40 4.43
N ALA A 41 7.23 9.23 5.71
CA ALA A 41 8.18 9.21 6.81
C ALA A 41 9.22 8.09 6.67
N GLU A 42 8.78 6.87 6.33
CA GLU A 42 9.68 5.75 6.14
C GLU A 42 10.46 5.82 4.82
N TRP A 43 9.87 6.40 3.78
CA TRP A 43 10.56 6.65 2.53
C TRP A 43 11.71 7.64 2.76
N GLY A 44 11.43 8.79 3.36
CA GLY A 44 12.40 9.85 3.60
C GLY A 44 12.98 10.42 2.29
N GLU A 45 14.22 10.89 2.33
CA GLU A 45 14.88 11.56 1.20
C GLU A 45 15.63 10.60 0.25
N ARG A 46 15.63 9.28 0.54
CA ARG A 46 16.33 8.28 -0.28
C ARG A 46 15.57 7.95 -1.56
N GLY A 47 16.33 7.64 -2.61
CA GLY A 47 15.80 7.08 -3.84
C GLY A 47 15.46 5.60 -3.66
N LEU A 48 14.29 5.18 -4.12
CA LEU A 48 13.84 3.79 -4.08
C LEU A 48 13.63 3.22 -5.48
N THR A 49 14.04 1.98 -5.67
CA THR A 49 13.70 1.19 -6.85
C THR A 49 12.19 0.91 -6.91
N ARG A 50 11.70 0.48 -8.07
CA ARG A 50 10.30 0.07 -8.23
C ARG A 50 9.90 -1.04 -7.23
N ALA A 51 10.81 -1.98 -6.99
CA ALA A 51 10.57 -3.10 -6.09
C ALA A 51 10.45 -2.63 -4.64
N GLU A 52 11.35 -1.74 -4.20
CA GLU A 52 11.33 -1.17 -2.85
C GLU A 52 10.09 -0.32 -2.61
N VAL A 53 9.67 0.51 -3.58
CA VAL A 53 8.40 1.25 -3.47
C VAL A 53 7.22 0.29 -3.36
N SER A 54 7.19 -0.78 -4.15
CA SER A 54 6.11 -1.77 -4.12
C SER A 54 6.06 -2.54 -2.80
N GLU A 55 7.22 -2.81 -2.19
CA GLU A 55 7.32 -3.42 -0.87
C GLU A 55 6.91 -2.46 0.24
N LEU A 56 7.40 -1.21 0.21
CA LEU A 56 7.00 -0.16 1.14
C LEU A 56 5.49 0.03 1.12
N PHE A 57 4.88 0.10 -0.06
CA PHE A 57 3.44 0.29 -0.19
C PHE A 57 2.66 -0.88 0.43
N ARG A 58 3.08 -2.13 0.20
CA ARG A 58 2.46 -3.30 0.82
C ARG A 58 2.53 -3.27 2.35
N ARG A 59 3.69 -2.90 2.92
CA ARG A 59 3.86 -2.80 4.38
C ARG A 59 2.93 -1.77 5.03
N HIS A 60 2.54 -0.74 4.29
CA HIS A 60 1.62 0.31 4.74
C HIS A 60 0.17 0.11 4.24
N GLY A 61 -0.16 -1.06 3.68
CA GLY A 61 -1.52 -1.39 3.25
C GLY A 61 -1.96 -0.76 1.93
N PHE A 62 -1.03 -0.26 1.12
CA PHE A 62 -1.29 0.25 -0.23
C PHE A 62 -1.13 -0.86 -1.28
N SER A 63 -1.95 -0.81 -2.34
CA SER A 63 -1.71 -1.59 -3.55
C SER A 63 -0.43 -1.10 -4.25
N PRO A 64 0.45 -1.99 -4.76
CA PRO A 64 1.63 -1.60 -5.55
C PRO A 64 1.31 -0.70 -6.75
N GLN A 65 0.09 -0.80 -7.29
CA GLN A 65 -0.40 0.01 -8.41
C GLN A 65 -0.64 1.47 -8.02
N ALA A 66 -0.74 1.79 -6.72
CA ALA A 66 -0.92 3.15 -6.24
C ALA A 66 0.25 4.07 -6.60
N SER A 67 1.45 3.52 -6.87
CA SER A 67 2.65 4.29 -7.22
C SER A 67 2.46 5.18 -8.47
N GLY A 68 1.69 4.72 -9.46
CA GLY A 68 1.33 5.54 -10.63
C GLY A 68 0.38 6.70 -10.28
N GLY A 69 -0.49 6.51 -9.29
CA GLY A 69 -1.34 7.58 -8.76
C GLY A 69 -0.53 8.64 -8.00
N TRP A 70 0.47 8.21 -7.24
CA TRP A 70 1.38 9.12 -6.53
C TRP A 70 2.21 9.96 -7.48
N ALA A 71 2.72 9.37 -8.57
CA ALA A 71 3.43 10.12 -9.61
C ALA A 71 2.52 11.17 -10.28
N ARG A 72 1.29 10.80 -10.65
CA ARG A 72 0.31 11.73 -11.24
C ARG A 72 -0.14 12.83 -10.28
N GLY A 73 -0.15 12.54 -8.98
CA GLY A 73 -0.52 13.48 -7.92
C GLY A 73 0.64 14.34 -7.41
N ASP A 74 1.81 14.30 -8.06
CA ASP A 74 3.00 15.08 -7.67
C ASP A 74 3.55 14.73 -6.26
N TRP A 75 3.33 13.48 -5.81
CA TRP A 75 3.84 12.99 -4.53
C TRP A 75 5.22 12.32 -4.66
N MET A 76 5.51 11.77 -5.83
CA MET A 76 6.80 11.17 -6.15
C MET A 76 7.20 11.47 -7.59
N GLU A 77 8.49 11.41 -7.86
CA GLU A 77 9.07 11.54 -9.20
C GLU A 77 10.06 10.39 -9.45
N THR A 78 10.29 10.06 -10.73
CA THR A 78 11.41 9.19 -11.13
C THR A 78 12.49 10.07 -11.71
N ARG A 79 13.71 9.99 -11.17
CA ARG A 79 14.85 10.81 -11.64
C ARG A 79 15.68 10.07 -12.68
N GLY A 80 16.68 10.75 -13.23
CA GLY A 80 17.54 10.24 -14.30
C GLY A 80 18.39 9.01 -13.92
N ASP A 81 18.51 8.71 -12.63
CA ASP A 81 19.13 7.49 -12.09
C ASP A 81 18.19 6.28 -12.07
N GLY A 82 16.93 6.44 -12.49
CA GLY A 82 15.91 5.39 -12.48
C GLY A 82 15.28 5.10 -11.12
N LEU A 83 15.68 5.85 -10.08
CA LEU A 83 15.13 5.76 -8.73
C LEU A 83 13.94 6.72 -8.56
N ARG A 84 13.10 6.38 -7.58
CA ARG A 84 11.90 7.15 -7.23
C ARG A 84 12.16 7.92 -5.95
N TYR A 85 11.83 9.20 -5.97
CA TYR A 85 12.02 10.12 -4.86
C TYR A 85 10.68 10.75 -4.49
N LEU A 86 10.52 11.08 -3.21
CA LEU A 86 9.49 12.02 -2.81
C LEU A 86 9.79 13.39 -3.43
N THR A 87 8.76 14.08 -3.89
CA THR A 87 8.89 15.46 -4.38
C THR A 87 9.16 16.41 -3.21
N PRO A 88 9.71 17.61 -3.45
CA PRO A 88 9.88 18.63 -2.41
C PRO A 88 8.57 18.92 -1.66
N ARG A 89 7.44 18.97 -2.38
CA ARG A 89 6.10 19.13 -1.83
C ARG A 89 5.75 18.05 -0.78
N SER A 90 6.03 16.78 -1.09
CA SER A 90 5.80 15.68 -0.16
C SER A 90 6.65 15.78 1.10
N LEU A 91 7.90 16.21 0.95
CA LEU A 91 8.82 16.40 2.07
C LEU A 91 8.42 17.60 2.95
N ASP A 92 7.96 18.69 2.35
CA ASP A 92 7.46 19.85 3.08
C ASP A 92 6.18 19.51 3.87
N TRP A 93 5.26 18.77 3.26
CA TRP A 93 4.06 18.28 3.94
C TRP A 93 4.38 17.32 5.10
N LEU A 94 5.45 16.52 4.98
CA LEU A 94 5.90 15.67 6.08
C LEU A 94 6.44 16.48 7.27
N ARG A 95 7.04 17.64 7.00
CA ARG A 95 7.65 18.54 7.99
C ARG A 95 6.63 19.50 8.66
N SER A 96 5.44 19.68 8.08
CA SER A 96 4.35 20.53 8.61
C SER A 96 3.48 19.81 9.64
#